data_AF-A0A353C7C9-F1
#
_entry.id   AF-A0A353C7C9-F1
#
_cell.length_a   1.000
_cell.length_b   1.000
_cell.length_c   1.000
_cell.angle_alpha   90.00
_cell.angle_beta   90.00
_cell.angle_gamma   90.00
#
_symmetry.space_group_name_H-M   'P 1'
#
loop_
_entity.id
_entity.type
_entity.pdbx_description
1 polymer ?
#
loop_
_entity_poly.entity_id
_entity_poly.type
_entity_poly.pdbx_seq_one_letter_code
_entity_poly.pdbx_strand_id
1 'polypeptide(L)'
;VAIIVTLVLSIQTGFAFNKNGKKQATFKVRVENISDPNGLVTAGGNKYPFALSPGLFVINHKKQHFFEEGEKASAALELQAEDGNPETLSKRLQTKVGSLFMGIFNTPVGADKPGPLLPGSAYEFTFEGAEGMKFNIIAMYGQSNDLFYAPKEALDLFDKNGDPLDGDITEKLLLWDAGTEVNQAPGIGDEQAPRQKMANTGKTENGVVKLVNDEFRYPKTSDVLRVTVTAQ
;
A
#
# COMPACT_ATOMS: atom_id res chain seq x y z
N VAL A 1 30.23 49.91 -11.24
CA VAL A 1 30.23 48.47 -10.89
C VAL A 1 29.04 48.24 -9.98
N ALA A 2 27.94 47.71 -10.51
CA ALA A 2 26.74 47.43 -9.72
C ALA A 2 26.89 46.04 -9.08
N ILE A 3 26.87 46.00 -7.74
CA ILE A 3 26.91 44.77 -6.98
C ILE A 3 25.49 44.18 -7.02
N ILE A 4 25.30 43.13 -7.80
CA ILE A 4 24.10 42.30 -7.75
C ILE A 4 24.22 41.44 -6.49
N VAL A 5 23.46 41.80 -5.46
CA VAL A 5 23.28 40.94 -4.28
C VAL A 5 22.20 39.93 -4.64
N THR A 6 22.60 38.72 -5.00
CA THR A 6 21.70 37.59 -5.17
C THR A 6 21.20 37.17 -3.79
N LEU A 7 19.97 37.55 -3.46
CA LEU A 7 19.28 37.06 -2.26
C LEU A 7 18.90 35.59 -2.50
N VAL A 8 19.70 34.67 -1.98
CA VAL A 8 19.34 33.25 -1.89
C VAL A 8 18.31 33.15 -0.76
N LEU A 9 17.01 33.12 -1.11
CA LEU A 9 15.99 32.63 -0.19
C LEU A 9 16.18 31.13 -0.05
N SER A 10 16.94 30.72 0.96
CA SER A 10 16.82 29.37 1.51
C SER A 10 15.43 29.26 2.13
N ILE A 11 14.52 28.55 1.48
CA ILE A 11 13.29 28.10 2.11
C ILE A 11 13.71 27.09 3.18
N GLN A 12 13.94 27.57 4.41
CA GLN A 12 13.91 26.68 5.56
C GLN A 12 12.45 26.28 5.73
N THR A 13 12.08 25.08 5.27
CA THR A 13 10.84 24.43 5.67
C THR A 13 10.95 24.16 7.17
N GLY A 14 10.54 25.14 7.97
CA GLY A 14 10.49 24.99 9.42
C GLY A 14 9.41 23.99 9.77
N PHE A 15 9.80 22.76 10.09
CA PHE A 15 8.86 21.76 10.60
C PHE A 15 8.27 22.23 11.93
N ALA A 16 6.98 21.95 12.12
CA ALA A 16 6.33 22.23 13.38
C ALA A 16 6.82 21.25 14.45
N PHE A 17 6.78 21.67 15.72
CA PHE A 17 7.00 20.79 16.86
C PHE A 17 5.67 20.56 17.57
N ASN A 18 5.41 19.32 18.00
CA ASN A 18 4.24 19.01 18.83
C ASN A 18 4.45 19.52 20.26
N LYS A 19 3.41 19.44 21.10
CA LYS A 19 3.44 19.89 22.51
C LYS A 19 4.54 19.26 23.36
N ASN A 20 5.11 18.13 22.91
CA ASN A 20 6.19 17.40 23.58
C ASN A 20 7.57 17.69 22.96
N GLY A 21 7.69 18.67 22.06
CA GLY A 21 8.95 19.05 21.43
C GLY A 21 9.44 18.08 20.35
N LYS A 22 8.57 17.20 19.82
CA LYS A 22 8.91 16.32 18.69
C LYS A 22 8.56 16.98 17.37
N LYS A 23 9.39 16.76 16.33
CA LYS A 23 9.04 17.20 14.96
C LYS A 23 7.72 16.58 14.53
N GLN A 24 6.90 17.35 13.81
CA GLN A 24 5.65 16.89 13.20
C GLN A 24 5.49 17.50 11.81
N ALA A 25 4.82 16.77 10.93
CA ALA A 25 4.52 17.20 9.57
C ALA A 25 3.18 16.60 9.12
N THR A 26 2.58 17.21 8.12
CA THR A 26 1.50 16.58 7.35
C THR A 26 2.14 15.84 6.20
N PHE A 27 1.73 14.60 5.98
CA PHE A 27 2.19 13.77 4.89
C PHE A 27 1.04 13.54 3.93
N LYS A 28 1.29 13.77 2.65
CA LYS A 28 0.40 13.36 1.56
C LYS A 28 0.96 12.11 0.91
N VAL A 29 0.14 11.08 0.80
CA VAL A 29 0.49 9.85 0.08
C VAL A 29 -0.33 9.78 -1.20
N ARG A 30 0.35 9.46 -2.30
CA ARG A 30 -0.28 9.22 -3.59
C ARG A 30 0.14 7.85 -4.11
N VAL A 31 -0.86 7.00 -4.35
CA VAL A 31 -0.70 5.64 -4.90
C VAL A 31 -1.25 5.67 -6.32
N GLU A 32 -0.43 5.43 -7.31
CA GLU A 32 -0.77 5.52 -8.73
C GLU A 32 -0.66 4.16 -9.39
N ASN A 33 -1.65 3.81 -10.21
CA ASN A 33 -1.55 2.68 -11.12
C ASN A 33 -0.94 3.18 -12.44
N ILE A 34 0.35 2.87 -12.64
CA ILE A 34 1.14 3.29 -13.81
C ILE A 34 1.27 2.18 -14.86
N SER A 35 0.52 1.09 -14.72
CA SER A 35 0.54 -0.02 -15.67
C SER A 35 0.05 0.38 -17.06
N ASP A 36 0.43 -0.41 -18.08
CA ASP A 36 -0.03 -0.21 -19.46
C ASP A 36 -1.58 -0.27 -19.51
N PRO A 37 -2.27 0.79 -19.96
CA PRO A 37 -3.73 0.79 -20.09
C PRO A 37 -4.25 -0.25 -21.09
N ASN A 38 -3.39 -0.76 -21.98
CA ASN A 38 -3.73 -1.87 -22.88
C ASN A 38 -3.64 -3.25 -22.21
N GLY A 39 -3.21 -3.32 -20.94
CA GLY A 39 -3.13 -4.52 -20.14
C GLY A 39 -1.77 -5.23 -20.19
N LEU A 40 -1.52 -6.00 -19.12
CA LEU A 40 -0.37 -6.88 -18.97
C LEU A 40 -0.57 -8.17 -19.77
N VAL A 41 0.50 -8.73 -20.30
CA VAL A 41 0.46 -9.97 -21.08
C VAL A 41 0.58 -11.17 -20.15
N THR A 42 -0.35 -12.12 -20.26
CA THR A 42 -0.30 -13.40 -19.55
C THR A 42 0.66 -14.38 -20.25
N ALA A 43 0.98 -15.50 -19.59
CA ALA A 43 1.78 -16.56 -20.22
C ALA A 43 1.16 -17.12 -21.52
N GLY A 44 -0.18 -17.07 -21.66
CA GLY A 44 -0.90 -17.50 -22.86
C GLY A 44 -1.05 -16.43 -23.94
N GLY A 45 -0.46 -15.24 -23.77
CA GLY A 45 -0.53 -14.13 -24.73
C GLY A 45 -1.80 -13.27 -24.66
N ASN A 46 -2.77 -13.64 -23.80
CA ASN A 46 -3.93 -12.80 -23.52
C ASN A 46 -3.52 -11.59 -22.69
N LYS A 47 -4.34 -10.54 -22.70
CA LYS A 47 -4.12 -9.34 -21.87
C LYS A 47 -5.11 -9.24 -20.73
N TYR A 48 -4.67 -8.70 -19.60
CA TYR A 48 -5.51 -8.36 -18.46
C TYR A 48 -5.11 -7.01 -17.87
N PRO A 49 -6.06 -6.21 -17.34
CA PRO A 49 -5.73 -4.96 -16.68
C PRO A 49 -5.15 -5.25 -15.29
N PHE A 50 -4.04 -4.61 -14.94
CA PHE A 50 -3.63 -4.54 -13.55
C PHE A 50 -4.59 -3.64 -12.77
N ALA A 51 -5.01 -4.10 -11.59
CA ALA A 51 -5.86 -3.35 -10.69
C ALA A 51 -5.32 -3.52 -9.27
N LEU A 52 -5.26 -2.42 -8.50
CA LEU A 52 -5.00 -2.46 -7.06
C LEU A 52 -6.33 -2.35 -6.34
N SER A 53 -6.58 -3.15 -5.31
CA SER A 53 -7.81 -3.00 -4.52
C SER A 53 -7.80 -1.71 -3.69
N PRO A 54 -8.95 -1.33 -3.11
CA PRO A 54 -8.95 -0.57 -1.86
C PRO A 54 -8.00 -1.16 -0.83
N GLY A 55 -7.47 -0.31 0.04
CA GLY A 55 -6.50 -0.72 1.04
C GLY A 55 -6.57 0.07 2.32
N LEU A 56 -5.60 -0.20 3.19
CA LEU A 56 -5.51 0.37 4.53
C LEU A 56 -4.12 0.91 4.79
N PHE A 57 -4.04 2.07 5.43
CA PHE A 57 -2.80 2.59 5.99
C PHE A 57 -2.91 2.78 7.50
N VAL A 58 -1.77 2.72 8.18
CA VAL A 58 -1.65 2.93 9.63
C VAL A 58 -0.44 3.80 9.96
N ILE A 59 -0.63 4.65 10.96
CA ILE A 59 0.37 5.51 11.58
C ILE A 59 0.36 5.26 13.09
N ASN A 60 1.50 4.84 13.64
CA ASN A 60 1.61 4.57 15.08
C ASN A 60 3.07 4.62 15.55
N HIS A 61 3.28 4.49 16.86
CA HIS A 61 4.60 4.42 17.49
C HIS A 61 5.14 2.98 17.64
N LYS A 62 4.35 1.96 17.29
CA LYS A 62 4.71 0.54 17.50
C LYS A 62 5.02 -0.11 16.15
N LYS A 63 5.76 -1.21 16.16
CA LYS A 63 5.77 -2.12 15.01
C LYS A 63 4.37 -2.75 14.91
N GLN A 64 3.51 -2.23 14.04
CA GLN A 64 2.30 -2.94 13.64
C GLN A 64 2.49 -3.42 12.22
N HIS A 65 2.61 -4.74 12.13
CA HIS A 65 2.62 -5.44 10.87
C HIS A 65 1.20 -5.95 10.64
N PHE A 66 0.66 -5.71 9.44
CA PHE A 66 -0.65 -6.27 9.05
C PHE A 66 -0.64 -7.81 9.12
N PHE A 67 0.55 -8.39 9.02
CA PHE A 67 0.89 -9.80 8.97
C PHE A 67 2.25 -10.05 9.64
N GLU A 68 2.62 -11.31 9.87
CA GLU A 68 4.00 -11.69 10.21
C GLU A 68 4.47 -12.71 9.17
N GLU A 69 5.66 -12.48 8.59
CA GLU A 69 6.26 -13.41 7.63
C GLU A 69 6.54 -14.76 8.32
N GLY A 70 6.11 -15.85 7.68
CA GLY A 70 6.21 -17.21 8.23
C GLY A 70 5.04 -17.62 9.12
N GLU A 71 4.11 -16.70 9.43
CA GLU A 71 2.92 -16.98 10.24
C GLU A 71 1.66 -17.08 9.38
N LYS A 72 0.62 -17.74 9.89
CA LYS A 72 -0.67 -17.81 9.22
C LYS A 72 -1.30 -16.43 9.10
N ALA A 73 -1.89 -16.15 7.93
CA ALA A 73 -2.73 -14.98 7.76
C ALA A 73 -3.87 -14.98 8.79
N SER A 74 -4.20 -13.82 9.34
CA SER A 74 -5.44 -13.68 10.10
C SER A 74 -6.63 -13.65 9.14
N ALA A 75 -7.81 -14.09 9.57
CA ALA A 75 -9.04 -13.98 8.76
C ALA A 75 -9.33 -12.54 8.26
N ALA A 76 -8.85 -11.52 8.98
CA ALA A 76 -8.97 -10.13 8.54
C ALA A 76 -8.00 -9.78 7.39
N LEU A 77 -6.82 -10.41 7.35
CA LEU A 77 -5.84 -10.26 6.28
C LEU A 77 -6.29 -11.03 5.04
N GLU A 78 -6.80 -12.24 5.23
CA GLU A 78 -7.39 -13.08 4.17
C GLU A 78 -8.41 -12.28 3.33
N LEU A 79 -9.41 -11.67 3.98
CA LEU A 79 -10.39 -10.81 3.28
C LEU A 79 -9.78 -9.60 2.54
N GLN A 80 -8.67 -9.06 3.04
CA GLN A 80 -7.97 -7.99 2.34
C GLN A 80 -7.18 -8.54 1.15
N ALA A 81 -6.58 -9.72 1.27
CA ALA A 81 -5.70 -10.31 0.28
C ALA A 81 -6.46 -11.01 -0.86
N GLU A 82 -7.65 -11.54 -0.57
CA GLU A 82 -8.48 -12.27 -1.54
C GLU A 82 -9.55 -11.38 -2.18
N ASP A 83 -10.22 -10.54 -1.38
CA ASP A 83 -11.37 -9.75 -1.84
C ASP A 83 -11.07 -8.25 -1.95
N GLY A 84 -9.88 -7.82 -1.53
CA GLY A 84 -9.51 -6.41 -1.55
C GLY A 84 -10.34 -5.55 -0.59
N ASN A 85 -10.86 -6.16 0.49
CA ASN A 85 -11.76 -5.53 1.44
C ASN A 85 -11.05 -5.17 2.78
N PRO A 86 -10.69 -3.89 3.01
CA PRO A 86 -9.96 -3.48 4.20
C PRO A 86 -10.81 -3.35 5.46
N GLU A 87 -12.14 -3.48 5.40
CA GLU A 87 -13.04 -3.12 6.50
C GLU A 87 -12.80 -3.96 7.76
N THR A 88 -12.70 -5.29 7.60
CA THR A 88 -12.50 -6.20 8.74
C THR A 88 -11.10 -6.02 9.33
N LEU A 89 -10.09 -5.82 8.49
CA LEU A 89 -8.74 -5.52 8.94
C LEU A 89 -8.70 -4.19 9.69
N SER A 90 -9.34 -3.14 9.16
CA SER A 90 -9.45 -1.83 9.80
C SER A 90 -10.06 -1.93 11.19
N LYS A 91 -11.23 -2.59 11.32
CA LYS A 91 -11.92 -2.82 12.60
C LYS A 91 -11.04 -3.58 13.60
N ARG A 92 -10.31 -4.61 13.14
CA ARG A 92 -9.38 -5.38 13.98
C ARG A 92 -8.29 -4.50 14.59
N LEU A 93 -7.77 -3.50 13.88
CA LEU A 93 -6.70 -2.64 14.40
C LEU A 93 -7.24 -1.51 15.30
N GLN A 94 -8.44 -0.96 15.02
CA GLN A 94 -9.06 0.10 15.84
C GLN A 94 -9.24 -0.31 17.32
N THR A 95 -9.47 -1.60 17.59
CA THR A 95 -9.78 -2.11 18.93
C THR A 95 -8.57 -2.23 19.87
N LYS A 96 -7.34 -1.92 19.42
CA LYS A 96 -6.11 -2.32 20.14
C LYS A 96 -5.25 -1.20 20.77
N VAL A 97 -5.37 0.09 20.44
CA VAL A 97 -4.42 1.11 20.97
C VAL A 97 -4.98 2.54 20.97
N GLY A 98 -4.72 3.32 22.03
CA GLY A 98 -4.83 4.78 21.98
C GLY A 98 -3.62 5.40 21.26
N SER A 99 -3.86 6.23 20.24
CA SER A 99 -2.87 6.82 19.30
C SER A 99 -2.57 6.00 18.03
N LEU A 100 -3.54 5.24 17.52
CA LEU A 100 -3.49 4.74 16.15
C LEU A 100 -4.22 5.74 15.24
N PHE A 101 -3.48 6.38 14.32
CA PHE A 101 -4.12 7.04 13.18
C PHE A 101 -4.14 6.04 12.02
N MET A 102 -5.30 5.84 11.40
CA MET A 102 -5.44 4.90 10.30
C MET A 102 -6.55 5.34 9.38
N GLY A 103 -6.52 4.87 8.14
CA GLY A 103 -7.54 5.19 7.17
C GLY A 103 -7.62 4.13 6.07
N ILE A 104 -8.83 3.97 5.56
CA ILE A 104 -9.09 3.21 4.35
C ILE A 104 -8.94 4.17 3.17
N PHE A 105 -8.13 3.79 2.18
CA PHE A 105 -8.09 4.45 0.88
C PHE A 105 -8.79 3.56 -0.13
N ASN A 106 -9.92 4.02 -0.66
CA ASN A 106 -10.79 3.18 -1.48
C ASN A 106 -11.42 3.91 -2.67
N THR A 107 -11.30 5.23 -2.75
CA THR A 107 -11.96 6.05 -3.77
C THR A 107 -10.90 6.71 -4.64
N PRO A 108 -10.79 6.34 -5.94
CA PRO A 108 -9.82 6.98 -6.83
C PRO A 108 -10.06 8.48 -6.95
N VAL A 109 -9.00 9.26 -7.15
CA VAL A 109 -9.06 10.71 -7.37
C VAL A 109 -9.97 11.00 -8.57
N GLY A 110 -10.99 11.83 -8.34
CA GLY A 110 -11.98 12.20 -9.36
C GLY A 110 -13.15 11.21 -9.50
N ALA A 111 -13.19 10.12 -8.73
CA ALA A 111 -14.33 9.20 -8.69
C ALA A 111 -15.32 9.57 -7.57
N ASP A 112 -16.61 9.30 -7.80
CA ASP A 112 -17.68 9.56 -6.82
C ASP A 112 -17.89 8.43 -5.80
N LYS A 113 -17.31 7.25 -6.06
CA LYS A 113 -17.55 6.03 -5.27
C LYS A 113 -16.27 5.22 -5.07
N PRO A 114 -16.20 4.43 -3.98
CA PRO A 114 -15.15 3.45 -3.79
C PRO A 114 -15.07 2.45 -4.94
N GLY A 115 -13.85 2.02 -5.27
CA GLY A 115 -13.59 1.04 -6.32
C GLY A 115 -12.09 0.80 -6.51
N PRO A 116 -11.71 -0.25 -7.25
CA PRO A 116 -10.30 -0.59 -7.50
C PRO A 116 -9.59 0.51 -8.29
N LEU A 117 -8.27 0.57 -8.10
CA LEU A 117 -7.39 1.47 -8.84
C LEU A 117 -7.01 0.87 -10.19
N LEU A 118 -7.66 1.37 -11.24
CA LEU A 118 -7.44 0.97 -12.63
C LEU A 118 -6.29 1.78 -13.28
N PRO A 119 -5.74 1.34 -14.43
CA PRO A 119 -4.62 2.01 -15.09
C PRO A 119 -4.85 3.52 -15.30
N GLY A 120 -3.85 4.33 -14.97
CA GLY A 120 -3.90 5.80 -15.07
C GLY A 120 -4.62 6.51 -13.91
N SER A 121 -5.23 5.77 -12.98
CA SER A 121 -5.89 6.35 -11.80
C SER A 121 -4.94 6.43 -10.60
N ALA A 122 -5.29 7.26 -9.60
CA ALA A 122 -4.59 7.32 -8.32
C ALA A 122 -5.53 7.31 -7.11
N TYR A 123 -5.07 6.78 -5.98
CA TYR A 123 -5.59 7.12 -4.65
C TYR A 123 -4.73 8.24 -4.05
N GLU A 124 -5.34 9.12 -3.27
CA GLU A 124 -4.64 10.18 -2.55
C GLU A 124 -5.24 10.36 -1.15
N PHE A 125 -4.39 10.47 -0.13
CA PHE A 125 -4.81 10.71 1.24
C PHE A 125 -3.73 11.45 2.03
N THR A 126 -4.15 12.09 3.13
CA THR A 126 -3.27 12.87 4.00
C THR A 126 -3.38 12.42 5.44
N PHE A 127 -2.29 12.50 6.18
CA PHE A 127 -2.28 12.27 7.62
C PHE A 127 -1.24 13.16 8.32
N GLU A 128 -1.47 13.42 9.60
CA GLU A 128 -0.46 14.05 10.44
C GLU A 128 0.41 12.97 11.10
N GLY A 129 1.70 13.25 11.20
CA GLY A 129 2.68 12.35 11.80
C GLY A 129 3.73 13.10 12.59
N ALA A 130 4.28 12.44 13.61
CA ALA A 130 5.35 13.00 14.44
C ALA A 130 6.56 12.06 14.49
N GLU A 131 7.70 12.61 14.93
CA GLU A 131 8.95 11.89 15.11
C GLU A 131 8.78 10.64 15.99
N GLY A 132 9.32 9.53 15.50
CA GLY A 132 9.17 8.19 16.10
C GLY A 132 7.82 7.52 15.83
N MET A 133 6.97 8.08 14.96
CA MET A 133 5.87 7.34 14.34
C MET A 133 6.32 6.68 13.04
N LYS A 134 5.64 5.60 12.68
CA LYS A 134 5.89 4.81 11.48
C LYS A 134 4.63 4.73 10.61
N PHE A 135 4.83 4.70 9.30
CA PHE A 135 3.81 4.51 8.28
C PHE A 135 3.85 3.08 7.71
N ASN A 136 2.70 2.45 7.60
CA ASN A 136 2.56 1.17 6.90
C ASN A 136 1.31 1.21 6.01
N ILE A 137 1.34 0.46 4.90
CA ILE A 137 0.27 0.41 3.89
C ILE A 137 0.09 -1.02 3.38
N ILE A 138 -1.15 -1.40 3.07
CA ILE A 138 -1.49 -2.68 2.45
C ILE A 138 -2.61 -2.54 1.43
N ALA A 139 -2.49 -3.22 0.28
CA ALA A 139 -3.55 -3.36 -0.72
C ALA A 139 -3.35 -4.63 -1.56
N MET A 140 -4.44 -5.24 -2.05
CA MET A 140 -4.41 -6.48 -2.85
C MET A 140 -3.93 -6.24 -4.27
N TYR A 141 -3.19 -7.21 -4.80
CA TYR A 141 -3.01 -7.38 -6.25
C TYR A 141 -4.30 -7.95 -6.83
N GLY A 142 -5.10 -7.14 -7.51
CA GLY A 142 -6.49 -7.47 -7.85
C GLY A 142 -6.68 -8.68 -8.78
N GLN A 143 -5.64 -9.07 -9.52
CA GLN A 143 -5.68 -10.18 -10.49
C GLN A 143 -4.89 -11.40 -9.96
N SER A 144 -5.05 -11.66 -8.66
CA SER A 144 -4.44 -12.78 -7.94
C SER A 144 -5.47 -13.46 -7.04
N ASN A 145 -5.10 -14.59 -6.46
CA ASN A 145 -5.93 -15.31 -5.50
C ASN A 145 -5.85 -14.64 -4.13
N ASP A 146 -4.65 -14.44 -3.60
CA ASP A 146 -4.45 -13.91 -2.25
C ASP A 146 -3.17 -13.05 -2.12
N LEU A 147 -2.72 -12.43 -3.22
CA LEU A 147 -1.49 -11.64 -3.20
C LEU A 147 -1.76 -10.18 -2.84
N PHE A 148 -0.84 -9.57 -2.10
CA PHE A 148 -0.97 -8.18 -1.66
C PHE A 148 0.38 -7.44 -1.63
N TYR A 149 0.32 -6.12 -1.81
CA TYR A 149 1.46 -5.23 -1.67
C TYR A 149 1.54 -4.68 -0.26
N ALA A 150 2.71 -4.77 0.36
CA ALA A 150 3.02 -4.11 1.62
C ALA A 150 4.54 -3.97 1.83
N PRO A 151 4.99 -2.98 2.61
CA PRO A 151 6.34 -2.95 3.15
C PRO A 151 6.65 -4.15 4.04
N LYS A 152 7.89 -4.66 3.98
CA LYS A 152 8.39 -5.67 4.93
C LYS A 152 8.36 -5.15 6.37
N GLU A 153 8.74 -3.90 6.55
CA GLU A 153 8.64 -3.20 7.82
C GLU A 153 7.99 -1.83 7.63
N ALA A 154 7.27 -1.36 8.65
CA ALA A 154 6.71 -0.01 8.67
C ALA A 154 7.83 1.05 8.59
N LEU A 155 7.62 2.04 7.72
CA LEU A 155 8.58 3.08 7.39
C LEU A 155 8.59 4.17 8.46
N ASP A 156 9.77 4.60 8.90
CA ASP A 156 9.87 5.76 9.79
C ASP A 156 9.37 7.02 9.09
N LEU A 157 8.52 7.81 9.75
CA LEU A 157 8.05 9.10 9.23
C LEU A 157 9.13 10.18 9.29
N PHE A 158 10.12 10.01 10.15
CA PHE A 158 11.27 10.88 10.29
C PHE A 158 12.52 10.02 10.45
N ASP A 159 13.57 10.33 9.72
CA ASP A 159 14.84 9.61 9.82
C ASP A 159 15.58 9.95 11.14
N LYS A 160 16.78 9.38 11.32
CA LYS A 160 17.61 9.62 12.51
C LYS A 160 18.09 11.07 12.66
N ASN A 161 18.09 11.86 11.60
CA ASN A 161 18.42 13.29 11.60
C ASN A 161 17.16 14.14 11.83
N GLY A 162 15.98 13.50 11.85
CA GLY A 162 14.67 14.11 11.95
C GLY A 162 14.23 14.77 10.65
N ASP A 163 14.76 14.34 9.50
CA ASP A 163 14.22 14.73 8.19
C ASP A 163 12.99 13.86 7.90
N PRO A 164 11.87 14.43 7.43
CA PRO A 164 10.65 13.67 7.20
C PRO A 164 10.80 12.70 6.02
N LEU A 165 10.00 11.64 6.03
CA LEU A 165 9.82 10.78 4.87
C LEU A 165 9.23 11.58 3.70
N ASP A 166 10.02 11.74 2.65
CA ASP A 166 9.65 12.43 1.42
C ASP A 166 10.27 11.73 0.21
N GLY A 167 9.49 11.49 -0.84
CA GLY A 167 9.93 10.89 -2.10
C GLY A 167 9.15 9.64 -2.53
N ASP A 168 9.70 8.95 -3.52
CA ASP A 168 9.16 7.70 -4.06
C ASP A 168 9.55 6.51 -3.16
N ILE A 169 8.54 5.80 -2.65
CA ILE A 169 8.69 4.63 -1.78
C ILE A 169 8.28 3.32 -2.47
N THR A 170 8.09 3.31 -3.79
CA THR A 170 7.58 2.16 -4.56
C THR A 170 8.38 0.89 -4.30
N GLU A 171 9.72 0.99 -4.26
CA GLU A 171 10.62 -0.14 -4.00
C GLU A 171 10.52 -0.69 -2.57
N LYS A 172 9.79 -0.02 -1.68
CA LYS A 172 9.45 -0.56 -0.36
C LYS A 172 8.27 -1.51 -0.41
N LEU A 173 7.40 -1.41 -1.42
CA LEU A 173 6.22 -2.26 -1.55
C LEU A 173 6.60 -3.58 -2.22
N LEU A 174 6.66 -4.62 -1.41
CA LEU A 174 6.91 -5.99 -1.85
C LEU A 174 5.58 -6.70 -2.12
N LEU A 175 5.60 -7.65 -3.05
CA LEU A 175 4.46 -8.52 -3.30
C LEU A 175 4.55 -9.75 -2.39
N TRP A 176 3.51 -9.93 -1.59
CA TRP A 176 3.37 -11.00 -0.63
C TRP A 176 2.24 -11.94 -1.04
N ASP A 177 2.38 -13.18 -0.62
CA ASP A 177 1.39 -14.25 -0.69
C ASP A 177 0.84 -14.46 0.73
N ALA A 178 -0.49 -14.42 0.90
CA ALA A 178 -1.11 -14.61 2.21
C ALA A 178 -1.07 -16.07 2.68
N GLY A 179 -0.93 -17.02 1.75
CA GLY A 179 -0.93 -18.45 1.97
C GLY A 179 -2.32 -19.01 2.29
N THR A 180 -3.39 -18.32 1.89
CA THR A 180 -4.77 -18.72 2.18
C THR A 180 -5.39 -19.49 1.02
N GLU A 181 -5.09 -19.10 -0.22
CA GLU A 181 -5.56 -19.76 -1.45
C GLU A 181 -4.40 -20.27 -2.32
N VAL A 182 -4.64 -21.32 -3.10
CA VAL A 182 -3.67 -21.84 -4.07
C VAL A 182 -3.59 -20.87 -5.24
N ASN A 183 -2.40 -20.30 -5.46
CA ASN A 183 -2.16 -19.38 -6.55
C ASN A 183 -2.48 -19.98 -7.93
N GLN A 184 -3.08 -19.14 -8.77
CA GLN A 184 -3.29 -19.37 -10.19
C GLN A 184 -2.65 -18.25 -11.01
N ALA A 185 -2.38 -18.52 -12.29
CA ALA A 185 -1.73 -17.55 -13.17
C ALA A 185 -2.48 -16.19 -13.17
N PRO A 186 -1.77 -15.07 -12.91
CA PRO A 186 -2.39 -13.76 -12.74
C PRO A 186 -3.14 -13.35 -14.00
N GLY A 187 -4.38 -12.89 -13.84
CA GLY A 187 -5.22 -12.49 -14.95
C GLY A 187 -5.84 -13.65 -15.75
N ILE A 188 -5.64 -14.91 -15.34
CA ILE A 188 -6.26 -16.10 -15.98
C ILE A 188 -7.10 -16.90 -14.99
N GLY A 189 -6.59 -17.13 -13.77
CA GLY A 189 -7.22 -18.00 -12.77
C GLY A 189 -8.70 -17.69 -12.53
N ASP A 190 -9.55 -18.71 -12.52
CA ASP A 190 -10.99 -18.62 -12.30
C ASP A 190 -11.37 -18.40 -10.84
N GLU A 191 -10.46 -18.70 -9.92
CA GLU A 191 -10.58 -18.47 -8.49
C GLU A 191 -10.02 -17.10 -8.06
N GLN A 192 -9.68 -16.21 -8.98
CA GLN A 192 -9.29 -14.83 -8.63
C GLN A 192 -10.52 -13.97 -8.39
N ALA A 193 -10.47 -13.03 -7.44
CA ALA A 193 -11.62 -12.21 -7.01
C ALA A 193 -12.50 -11.66 -8.16
N PRO A 194 -11.93 -11.10 -9.26
CA PRO A 194 -12.74 -10.59 -10.37
C PRO A 194 -13.56 -11.65 -11.14
N ARG A 195 -13.25 -12.93 -10.98
CA ARG A 195 -13.88 -14.07 -11.68
C ARG A 195 -14.65 -15.00 -10.75
N GLN A 196 -14.47 -14.87 -9.44
CA GLN A 196 -15.25 -15.62 -8.46
C GLN A 196 -16.72 -15.16 -8.46
N LYS A 197 -17.65 -16.09 -8.21
CA LYS A 197 -19.09 -15.79 -8.08
C LYS A 197 -19.46 -15.22 -6.71
N MET A 198 -18.68 -15.57 -5.69
CA MET A 198 -18.82 -15.12 -4.31
C MET A 198 -17.42 -14.93 -3.74
N ALA A 199 -17.27 -14.00 -2.80
CA ALA A 199 -16.02 -13.78 -2.06
C ALA A 199 -15.56 -15.05 -1.33
N ASN A 200 -14.23 -15.22 -1.20
CA ASN A 200 -13.58 -16.31 -0.47
C ASN A 200 -14.07 -17.71 -0.93
N THR A 201 -13.86 -18.02 -2.21
CA THR A 201 -14.28 -19.31 -2.81
C THR A 201 -13.17 -20.09 -3.51
N GLY A 202 -11.93 -19.63 -3.48
CA GLY A 202 -10.82 -20.34 -4.08
C GLY A 202 -10.34 -21.52 -3.25
N LYS A 203 -9.48 -22.33 -3.85
CA LYS A 203 -8.96 -23.54 -3.23
C LYS A 203 -7.99 -23.18 -2.11
N THR A 204 -8.28 -23.60 -0.88
CA THR A 204 -7.41 -23.34 0.28
C THR A 204 -5.99 -23.93 0.15
N GLU A 205 -4.95 -23.15 0.46
CA GLU A 205 -3.54 -23.60 0.53
C GLU A 205 -3.12 -24.03 1.96
N ASN A 206 -3.69 -23.41 3.00
CA ASN A 206 -3.27 -23.56 4.41
C ASN A 206 -1.77 -23.23 4.66
N GLY A 207 -1.22 -22.34 3.85
CA GLY A 207 0.14 -21.84 3.95
C GLY A 207 0.33 -20.79 5.05
N VAL A 208 1.39 -20.01 4.86
CA VAL A 208 1.80 -18.91 5.74
C VAL A 208 2.20 -17.72 4.88
N VAL A 209 2.15 -16.53 5.45
CA VAL A 209 2.49 -15.30 4.74
C VAL A 209 3.96 -15.33 4.35
N LYS A 210 4.26 -15.12 3.06
CA LYS A 210 5.62 -15.19 2.49
C LYS A 210 5.76 -14.22 1.33
N LEU A 211 6.99 -13.87 0.98
CA LEU A 211 7.23 -13.22 -0.31
C LEU A 211 6.85 -14.16 -1.44
N VAL A 212 6.23 -13.63 -2.49
CA VAL A 212 5.85 -14.42 -3.66
C VAL A 212 7.06 -15.13 -4.24
N ASN A 213 6.96 -16.45 -4.34
CA ASN A 213 7.99 -17.34 -4.86
C ASN A 213 7.34 -18.64 -5.37
N ASP A 214 6.54 -18.51 -6.42
CA ASP A 214 5.82 -19.58 -7.10
C ASP A 214 6.28 -19.71 -8.57
N GLU A 215 5.60 -20.54 -9.36
CA GLU A 215 5.89 -20.74 -10.78
C GLU A 215 5.41 -19.62 -11.72
N PHE A 216 4.62 -18.67 -11.23
CA PHE A 216 4.01 -17.63 -12.03
C PHE A 216 4.92 -16.41 -12.19
N ARG A 217 4.57 -15.56 -13.15
CA ARG A 217 5.28 -14.31 -13.41
C ARG A 217 4.37 -13.14 -13.12
N TYR A 218 4.87 -12.26 -12.27
CA TYR A 218 4.21 -11.01 -11.90
C TYR A 218 5.01 -9.83 -12.46
N PRO A 219 4.34 -8.71 -12.79
CA PRO A 219 5.06 -7.48 -13.14
C PRO A 219 5.90 -7.02 -11.96
N LYS A 220 7.00 -6.31 -12.22
CA LYS A 220 7.72 -5.62 -11.14
C LYS A 220 6.80 -4.56 -10.54
N THR A 221 6.89 -4.32 -9.23
CA THR A 221 6.09 -3.28 -8.57
C THR A 221 6.22 -1.94 -9.28
N SER A 222 7.44 -1.52 -9.64
CA SER A 222 7.72 -0.27 -10.34
C SER A 222 7.29 -0.20 -11.81
N ASP A 223 6.81 -1.31 -12.40
CA ASP A 223 6.20 -1.32 -13.73
C ASP A 223 4.68 -1.06 -13.69
N VAL A 224 4.05 -1.20 -12.52
CA VAL A 224 2.57 -1.14 -12.38
C VAL A 224 2.08 -0.17 -11.32
N LEU A 225 2.92 0.14 -10.32
CA LEU A 225 2.60 1.04 -9.23
C LEU A 225 3.67 2.12 -9.09
N ARG A 226 3.22 3.30 -8.67
CA ARG A 226 4.08 4.32 -8.07
C ARG A 226 3.46 4.79 -6.77
N VAL A 227 4.24 4.78 -5.69
CA VAL A 227 3.81 5.29 -4.38
C VAL A 227 4.75 6.39 -3.95
N THR A 228 4.20 7.60 -3.79
CA THR A 228 4.96 8.77 -3.36
C THR A 228 4.43 9.29 -2.03
N VAL A 229 5.35 9.75 -1.19
CA VAL A 229 5.07 10.47 0.05
C VAL A 229 5.63 11.87 -0.09
N THR A 230 4.84 12.89 0.27
CA THR A 230 5.30 14.28 0.29
C THR A 230 5.04 14.85 1.67
N ALA A 231 6.11 15.31 2.33
CA ALA A 231 6.02 16.08 3.56
C ALA A 231 5.61 17.53 3.25
N GLN A 232 4.65 18.07 4.01
CA GLN A 232 4.07 19.40 3.82
C GLN A 232 4.38 20.34 4.98
#